data_AF-A0A6H1ZXZ3-F1
#
_entry.id   AF-A0A6H1ZXZ3-F1
#
_cell.length_a   1.000
_cell.length_b   1.000
_cell.length_c   1.000
_cell.angle_alpha   90.00
_cell.angle_beta   90.00
_cell.angle_gamma   90.00
#
_symmetry.space_group_name_H-M   'P 1'
#
loop_
_entity.id
_entity.type
_entity.pdbx_description
1 polymer ?
#
loop_
_entity_poly.entity_id
_entity_poly.type
_entity_poly.pdbx_seq_one_letter_code
_entity_poly.pdbx_strand_id
1 'polypeptide(L)'
;MVIHNGRLTGVHGWIVRLDWISSLLIVTASLIFLYGTVFIGTEAGVLASGAITILVMGLTLAALFKTVSFDLFIDKKEFTQILTWTFACLGAVLAINFVTPRLPLAEFDPKMFGVLIAVAETVFFQGFLLPWLQRLTRISILAVLLCAGAATAFHINIYGTSPSALLIVFGGFAVLNFATLQTQRLTPSMLGHSLINLLSG
;
A
#
# COMPACT_ATOMS: atom_id res chain seq x y z
N MET A 1 17.30 8.80 -8.91
CA MET A 1 18.64 8.34 -9.30
C MET A 1 19.24 7.63 -8.10
N VAL A 2 19.35 6.30 -8.14
CA VAL A 2 19.95 5.53 -7.05
C VAL A 2 21.35 5.15 -7.50
N ILE A 3 22.35 5.54 -6.72
CA ILE A 3 23.74 5.15 -6.95
C ILE A 3 23.89 3.75 -6.35
N HIS A 4 24.09 2.76 -7.20
CA HIS A 4 24.55 1.44 -6.78
C HIS A 4 26.00 1.27 -7.28
N ASN A 5 26.97 1.15 -6.36
CA ASN A 5 28.39 0.92 -6.66
C ASN A 5 29.03 1.91 -7.68
N GLY A 6 28.70 3.20 -7.61
CA GLY A 6 29.39 4.24 -8.38
C GLY A 6 29.23 4.17 -9.90
N ARG A 7 28.28 3.38 -10.43
CA ARG A 7 27.97 3.34 -11.87
C ARG A 7 26.56 3.85 -12.15
N LEU A 8 26.45 4.71 -13.17
CA LEU A 8 25.17 5.07 -13.80
C LEU A 8 24.70 3.88 -14.63
N THR A 9 24.01 2.92 -14.01
CA THR A 9 23.39 1.83 -14.76
C THR A 9 22.14 2.35 -15.47
N GLY A 10 22.08 2.15 -16.80
CA GLY A 10 20.87 2.39 -17.58
C GLY A 10 19.65 1.75 -16.91
N VAL A 11 18.48 2.39 -17.07
CA VAL A 11 17.25 2.08 -16.35
C VAL A 11 16.81 0.63 -16.60
N HIS A 12 17.31 -0.31 -15.79
CA HIS A 12 16.54 -1.50 -15.46
C HIS A 12 15.30 -1.00 -14.72
N GLY A 13 14.13 -1.19 -15.33
CA GLY A 13 12.87 -0.71 -14.78
C GLY A 13 12.75 -1.14 -13.33
N TRP A 14 12.44 -0.21 -12.43
CA TRP A 14 12.27 -0.53 -11.02
C TRP A 14 11.11 -1.53 -10.88
N ILE A 15 11.38 -2.65 -10.20
CA ILE A 15 10.45 -3.76 -9.96
C ILE A 15 10.33 -3.91 -8.45
N VAL A 16 9.10 -4.05 -7.98
CA VAL A 16 8.80 -4.34 -6.58
C VAL A 16 8.61 -5.84 -6.40
N ARG A 17 9.14 -6.37 -5.31
CA ARG A 17 9.13 -7.80 -5.04
C ARG A 17 8.01 -8.16 -4.08
N LEU A 18 7.25 -9.19 -4.44
CA LEU A 18 6.36 -9.93 -3.56
C LEU A 18 7.15 -11.04 -2.89
N ASP A 19 7.39 -10.88 -1.59
CA ASP A 19 7.91 -11.94 -0.73
C ASP A 19 6.78 -12.80 -0.14
N TRP A 20 7.14 -13.84 0.61
CA TRP A 20 6.18 -14.75 1.21
C TRP A 20 5.21 -14.08 2.19
N ILE A 21 5.62 -13.00 2.87
CA ILE A 21 4.77 -12.25 3.81
C ILE A 21 3.72 -11.46 3.02
N SER A 22 4.15 -10.66 2.04
CA SER A 22 3.22 -9.94 1.17
C SER A 22 2.26 -10.87 0.41
N SER A 23 2.74 -12.04 0.01
CA SER A 23 1.90 -13.08 -0.62
C SER A 23 0.84 -13.62 0.35
N LEU A 24 1.24 -13.90 1.61
CA LEU A 24 0.30 -14.33 2.65
C LEU A 24 -0.74 -13.26 2.98
N LEU A 25 -0.35 -11.98 2.96
CA LEU A 25 -1.27 -10.85 3.16
C LEU A 25 -2.28 -10.72 2.01
N ILE A 26 -1.87 -10.93 0.75
CA ILE A 26 -2.78 -10.99 -0.39
C ILE A 26 -3.78 -12.14 -0.25
N VAL A 27 -3.32 -13.33 0.15
CA VAL A 27 -4.20 -14.48 0.44
C VAL A 27 -5.17 -14.14 1.58
N THR A 28 -4.67 -13.54 2.66
CA THR A 28 -5.49 -13.13 3.81
C THR A 28 -6.57 -12.12 3.40
N ALA A 29 -6.22 -11.10 2.62
CA ALA A 29 -7.18 -10.13 2.08
C ALA A 29 -8.25 -10.82 1.22
N SER A 30 -7.85 -11.77 0.36
CA SER A 30 -8.78 -12.55 -0.46
C SER A 30 -9.74 -13.39 0.38
N LEU A 31 -9.28 -13.97 1.49
CA LEU A 31 -10.12 -14.71 2.45
C LEU A 31 -11.09 -13.78 3.20
N ILE A 32 -10.65 -12.57 3.58
CA ILE A 32 -11.51 -11.55 4.20
C ILE A 32 -12.64 -11.16 3.24
N PHE A 33 -12.34 -10.97 1.96
CA PHE A 33 -13.35 -10.72 0.93
C PHE A 33 -14.37 -11.85 0.82
N LEU A 34 -13.91 -13.11 0.74
CA LEU A 34 -14.79 -14.28 0.71
C LEU A 34 -15.66 -14.35 1.97
N TYR A 35 -15.08 -14.06 3.14
CA TYR A 35 -15.82 -14.04 4.39
C TYR A 35 -16.94 -12.99 4.37
N GLY A 36 -16.62 -11.75 4.00
CA GLY A 36 -17.58 -10.64 3.95
C GLY A 36 -18.72 -10.88 2.96
N THR A 37 -18.42 -11.51 1.81
CA THR A 37 -19.42 -11.80 0.76
C THR A 37 -20.29 -13.02 1.06
N VAL A 38 -19.73 -14.08 1.65
CA VAL A 38 -20.44 -15.35 1.87
C VAL A 38 -21.22 -15.36 3.18
N PHE A 39 -20.67 -14.79 4.26
CA PHE A 39 -21.20 -15.00 5.61
C PHE A 39 -21.84 -13.78 6.27
N ILE A 40 -21.46 -12.55 5.89
CA ILE A 40 -21.97 -11.34 6.56
C ILE A 40 -23.24 -10.81 5.90
N GLY A 41 -23.24 -10.65 4.57
CA GLY A 41 -24.41 -10.18 3.84
C GLY A 41 -24.06 -9.25 2.68
N THR A 42 -25.09 -8.76 2.00
CA THR A 42 -24.96 -8.02 0.73
C THR A 42 -24.22 -6.68 0.88
N GLU A 43 -24.44 -5.94 1.97
CA GLU A 43 -23.81 -4.63 2.17
C GLU A 43 -22.29 -4.73 2.38
N ALA A 44 -21.86 -5.63 3.28
CA ALA A 44 -20.45 -5.95 3.48
C ALA A 44 -19.81 -6.49 2.19
N GLY A 45 -20.56 -7.30 1.43
CA GLY A 45 -20.13 -7.81 0.14
C GLY A 45 -19.85 -6.72 -0.89
N VAL A 46 -20.66 -5.65 -0.95
CA VAL A 46 -20.45 -4.52 -1.86
C VAL A 46 -19.16 -3.75 -1.51
N LEU A 47 -18.93 -3.45 -0.23
CA LEU A 47 -17.69 -2.77 0.22
C LEU A 47 -16.45 -3.62 -0.08
N ALA A 48 -16.50 -4.90 0.27
CA ALA A 48 -15.41 -5.84 0.01
C ALA A 48 -15.15 -6.01 -1.50
N SER A 49 -16.19 -5.91 -2.34
CA SER A 49 -16.07 -5.95 -3.81
C SER A 49 -15.30 -4.74 -4.37
N GLY A 50 -15.45 -3.56 -3.76
CA GLY A 50 -14.63 -2.40 -4.12
C GLY A 50 -13.14 -2.66 -3.86
N ALA A 51 -12.81 -3.15 -2.67
CA ALA A 51 -11.43 -3.47 -2.30
C ALA A 51 -10.81 -4.58 -3.17
N ILE A 52 -11.54 -5.67 -3.43
CA ILE A 52 -11.03 -6.75 -4.28
C ILE A 52 -10.83 -6.28 -5.73
N THR A 53 -11.68 -5.37 -6.22
CA THR A 53 -11.52 -4.78 -7.56
C THR A 53 -10.20 -4.01 -7.67
N ILE A 54 -9.86 -3.21 -6.65
CA ILE A 54 -8.58 -2.51 -6.57
C ILE A 54 -7.41 -3.51 -6.53
N LEU A 55 -7.52 -4.56 -5.73
CA LEU A 55 -6.49 -5.62 -5.64
C LEU A 55 -6.25 -6.29 -6.99
N VAL A 56 -7.32 -6.77 -7.64
CA VAL A 56 -7.25 -7.46 -8.94
C VAL A 56 -6.72 -6.53 -10.03
N MET A 57 -7.18 -5.28 -10.07
CA MET A 57 -6.69 -4.27 -11.00
C MET A 57 -5.20 -4.00 -10.77
N GLY A 58 -4.77 -3.86 -9.50
CA GLY A 58 -3.37 -3.68 -9.13
C GLY A 58 -2.49 -4.84 -9.60
N LEU A 59 -2.89 -6.09 -9.34
CA LEU A 59 -2.16 -7.28 -9.80
C LEU A 59 -2.12 -7.36 -11.33
N THR A 60 -3.24 -7.10 -12.00
CA THR A 60 -3.35 -7.18 -13.47
C THR A 60 -2.46 -6.15 -14.15
N LEU A 61 -2.52 -4.90 -13.70
CA LEU A 61 -1.68 -3.82 -14.22
C LEU A 61 -0.21 -4.05 -13.85
N ALA A 62 0.08 -4.55 -12.65
CA ALA A 62 1.44 -4.88 -12.26
C ALA A 62 2.05 -5.99 -13.13
N ALA A 63 1.26 -7.00 -13.49
CA ALA A 63 1.67 -8.06 -14.41
C ALA A 63 1.86 -7.51 -15.83
N LEU A 64 0.89 -6.74 -16.34
CA LEU A 64 0.93 -6.15 -17.69
C LEU A 64 2.16 -5.26 -17.89
N PHE A 65 2.43 -4.37 -16.94
CA PHE A 65 3.56 -3.45 -16.99
C PHE A 65 4.84 -4.04 -16.38
N LYS A 66 4.82 -5.29 -15.92
CA LYS A 66 5.97 -5.97 -15.28
C LYS A 66 6.57 -5.12 -14.15
N THR A 67 5.73 -4.53 -13.30
CA THR A 67 6.18 -3.72 -12.15
C THR A 67 6.40 -4.55 -10.90
N VAL A 68 5.90 -5.79 -10.88
CA VAL A 68 6.06 -6.72 -9.77
C VAL A 68 6.77 -8.00 -10.21
N SER A 69 7.59 -8.56 -9.32
CA SER A 69 8.13 -9.92 -9.42
C SER A 69 7.92 -10.70 -8.12
N PHE A 70 7.94 -12.03 -8.20
CA PHE A 70 7.94 -12.89 -7.02
C PHE A 70 9.37 -13.19 -6.59
N ASP A 71 9.65 -13.00 -5.31
CA ASP A 71 10.91 -13.38 -4.66
C ASP A 71 10.59 -13.80 -3.23
N LEU A 72 10.27 -15.08 -3.06
CA LEU A 72 9.78 -15.64 -1.80
C LEU A 72 10.87 -15.77 -0.73
N PHE A 73 12.13 -15.54 -1.09
CA PHE A 73 13.25 -15.62 -0.16
C PHE A 73 13.53 -14.24 0.43
N ILE A 74 13.79 -14.20 1.74
CA ILE A 74 14.16 -13.00 2.49
C ILE A 74 15.42 -13.33 3.26
N ASP A 75 16.51 -12.61 3.01
CA ASP A 75 17.74 -12.76 3.80
C ASP A 75 17.67 -11.99 5.14
N LYS A 76 18.64 -12.18 6.05
CA LYS A 76 18.63 -11.52 7.37
C LYS A 76 18.70 -9.99 7.29
N LYS A 77 19.41 -9.44 6.31
CA LYS A 77 19.56 -7.98 6.11
C LYS A 77 18.25 -7.41 5.58
N GLU A 78 17.66 -8.06 4.59
CA GLU A 78 16.35 -7.70 4.04
C GLU A 78 15.26 -7.80 5.11
N PHE A 79 15.26 -8.84 5.93
CA PHE A 79 14.32 -9.00 7.05
C PHE A 79 14.44 -7.84 8.06
N THR A 80 15.67 -7.47 8.42
CA THR A 80 15.91 -6.34 9.34
C THR A 80 15.42 -5.03 8.73
N GLN A 81 15.70 -4.81 7.44
CA GLN A 81 15.21 -3.64 6.72
C GLN A 81 13.67 -3.62 6.66
N ILE A 82 13.02 -4.75 6.41
CA ILE A 82 11.56 -4.88 6.42
C ILE A 82 10.99 -4.49 7.78
N LEU A 83 11.54 -5.03 8.87
CA LEU A 83 11.10 -4.69 10.23
C LEU A 83 11.27 -3.20 10.52
N THR A 84 12.46 -2.64 10.27
CA THR A 84 12.74 -1.22 10.51
C THR A 84 11.75 -0.33 9.75
N TRP A 85 11.51 -0.60 8.47
CA TRP A 85 10.58 0.20 7.67
C TRP A 85 9.12 -0.03 8.06
N THR A 86 8.74 -1.24 8.49
CA THR A 86 7.39 -1.51 9.02
C THR A 86 7.11 -0.65 10.25
N PHE A 87 8.05 -0.60 11.20
CA PHE A 87 7.93 0.25 12.39
C PHE A 87 8.00 1.74 12.05
N ALA A 88 8.81 2.14 11.07
CA ALA A 88 8.84 3.53 10.60
C ALA A 88 7.50 3.95 9.99
N CYS A 89 6.89 3.11 9.15
CA CYS A 89 5.54 3.34 8.60
C CYS A 89 4.51 3.44 9.72
N LEU A 90 4.52 2.49 10.66
CA LEU A 90 3.61 2.49 11.80
C LEU A 90 3.74 3.78 12.64
N GLY A 91 4.97 4.14 13.03
CA GLY A 91 5.24 5.32 13.85
C GLY A 91 4.88 6.62 13.14
N ALA A 92 5.22 6.77 11.85
CA ALA A 92 4.92 7.97 11.09
C ALA A 92 3.41 8.18 10.96
N VAL A 93 2.65 7.14 10.65
CA VAL A 93 1.21 7.29 10.47
C VAL A 93 0.48 7.39 11.81
N LEU A 94 0.94 6.74 12.88
CA LEU A 94 0.39 6.96 14.22
C LEU A 94 0.62 8.41 14.69
N ALA A 95 1.79 8.99 14.42
CA ALA A 95 2.06 10.39 14.73
C ALA A 95 1.12 11.33 13.97
N ILE A 96 0.83 11.01 12.71
CA ILE A 96 -0.12 11.75 11.87
C ILE A 96 -1.57 11.57 12.40
N ASN A 97 -1.97 10.36 12.81
CA ASN A 97 -3.31 10.08 13.35
C ASN A 97 -3.54 10.68 14.75
N PHE A 98 -2.49 10.82 15.56
CA PHE A 98 -2.60 11.39 16.91
C PHE A 98 -3.13 12.84 16.91
N VAL A 99 -2.93 13.56 15.82
CA VAL A 99 -3.32 14.97 15.69
C VAL A 99 -4.67 15.16 14.97
N THR A 100 -5.49 14.10 14.80
CA THR A 100 -6.74 14.21 14.03
C THR A 100 -8.00 13.60 14.69
N PRO A 101 -9.20 14.11 14.35
CA PRO A 101 -10.46 13.58 14.85
C PRO A 101 -10.75 12.16 14.32
N ARG A 102 -11.43 11.35 15.15
CA ARG A 102 -11.91 10.02 14.77
C ARG A 102 -13.07 10.13 13.78
N LEU A 103 -13.02 9.35 12.71
CA LEU A 103 -14.09 9.25 11.70
C LEU A 103 -14.95 8.00 11.97
N PRO A 104 -16.27 8.04 11.68
CA PRO A 104 -17.16 6.90 11.91
C PRO A 104 -16.84 5.73 10.96
N LEU A 105 -17.01 4.50 11.46
CA LEU A 105 -16.75 3.23 10.75
C LEU A 105 -18.09 2.57 10.32
N ALA A 106 -18.08 1.82 9.21
CA ALA A 106 -19.26 1.16 8.63
C ALA A 106 -19.50 -0.28 9.18
N GLU A 107 -20.68 -0.86 8.91
CA GLU A 107 -21.23 -2.13 9.48
C GLU A 107 -20.64 -3.47 8.95
N PHE A 108 -19.39 -3.49 8.51
CA PHE A 108 -18.56 -4.69 8.35
C PHE A 108 -17.41 -4.54 9.35
N ASP A 109 -16.92 -5.62 10.02
CA ASP A 109 -15.87 -5.48 11.05
C ASP A 109 -14.77 -4.54 10.52
N PRO A 110 -14.70 -3.30 11.05
CA PRO A 110 -13.91 -2.25 10.45
C PRO A 110 -12.42 -2.62 10.39
N LYS A 111 -12.00 -3.50 11.30
CA LYS A 111 -10.63 -4.00 11.39
C LYS A 111 -10.33 -4.99 10.28
N MET A 112 -11.25 -5.92 10.00
CA MET A 112 -11.10 -6.86 8.88
C MET A 112 -11.13 -6.12 7.55
N PHE A 113 -12.08 -5.20 7.36
CA PHE A 113 -12.12 -4.35 6.18
C PHE A 113 -10.82 -3.56 6.01
N GLY A 114 -10.33 -2.97 7.10
CA GLY A 114 -9.11 -2.20 7.16
C GLY A 114 -7.89 -2.94 6.63
N VAL A 115 -7.76 -4.24 6.94
CA VAL A 115 -6.70 -5.10 6.41
C VAL A 115 -6.89 -5.37 4.91
N LEU A 116 -8.10 -5.74 4.50
CA LEU A 116 -8.41 -6.01 3.08
C LEU A 116 -8.11 -4.79 2.21
N ILE A 117 -8.63 -3.61 2.56
CA ILE A 117 -8.42 -2.39 1.78
C ILE A 117 -6.96 -1.95 1.81
N ALA A 118 -6.28 -2.05 2.96
CA ALA A 118 -4.85 -1.71 3.07
C ALA A 118 -3.99 -2.55 2.11
N VAL A 119 -4.23 -3.86 2.06
CA VAL A 119 -3.51 -4.76 1.15
C VAL A 119 -3.84 -4.44 -0.30
N ALA A 120 -5.13 -4.27 -0.64
CA ALA A 120 -5.58 -3.95 -1.98
C ALA A 120 -4.95 -2.66 -2.52
N GLU A 121 -5.04 -1.58 -1.74
CA GLU A 121 -4.44 -0.29 -2.06
C GLU A 121 -2.92 -0.41 -2.18
N THR A 122 -2.27 -1.18 -1.31
CA THR A 122 -0.81 -1.33 -1.37
C THR A 122 -0.35 -2.04 -2.64
N VAL A 123 -1.10 -3.05 -3.09
CA VAL A 123 -0.83 -3.71 -4.38
C VAL A 123 -1.02 -2.74 -5.54
N PHE A 124 -2.08 -1.94 -5.54
CA PHE A 124 -2.34 -0.99 -6.62
C PHE A 124 -1.34 0.17 -6.64
N PHE A 125 -1.20 0.90 -5.54
CA PHE A 125 -0.39 2.10 -5.49
C PHE A 125 1.11 1.76 -5.47
N GLN A 126 1.57 0.96 -4.51
CA GLN A 126 3.00 0.66 -4.37
C GLN A 126 3.46 -0.46 -5.30
N GLY A 127 2.62 -1.45 -5.59
CA GLY A 127 2.96 -2.56 -6.49
C GLY A 127 2.92 -2.18 -7.97
N PHE A 128 1.90 -1.41 -8.38
CA PHE A 128 1.74 -1.00 -9.77
C PHE A 128 2.12 0.46 -10.03
N LEU A 129 1.38 1.41 -9.41
CA LEU A 129 1.40 2.81 -9.86
C LEU A 129 2.75 3.47 -9.61
N LEU A 130 3.35 3.25 -8.44
CA LEU A 130 4.62 3.85 -8.07
C LEU A 130 5.76 3.41 -9.00
N PRO A 131 5.94 2.11 -9.34
CA PRO A 131 6.97 1.73 -10.30
C PRO A 131 6.70 2.19 -11.72
N TRP A 132 5.43 2.22 -12.11
CA TRP A 132 5.04 2.76 -13.40
C TRP A 132 5.35 4.26 -13.51
N LEU A 133 4.99 5.06 -12.50
CA LEU A 133 5.33 6.48 -12.41
C LEU A 133 6.83 6.74 -12.32
N GLN A 134 7.59 5.89 -11.61
CA GLN A 134 9.04 5.98 -11.55
C GLN A 134 9.66 5.79 -12.94
N ARG A 135 9.16 4.84 -13.74
CA ARG A 135 9.63 4.62 -15.11
C ARG A 135 9.25 5.78 -16.04
N LEU A 136 8.04 6.30 -15.90
CA LEU A 136 7.54 7.41 -16.71
C LEU A 136 8.33 8.70 -16.44
N THR A 137 8.50 9.06 -15.17
CA THR A 137 9.13 10.33 -14.77
C THR A 137 10.65 10.27 -14.69
N ARG A 138 11.23 9.07 -14.46
CA ARG A 138 12.64 8.83 -14.15
C ARG A 138 13.16 9.55 -12.88
N ILE A 139 12.27 10.15 -12.09
CA ILE A 139 12.60 10.90 -10.87
C ILE A 139 11.88 10.23 -9.69
N SER A 140 12.63 9.48 -8.87
CA SER A 140 12.06 8.64 -7.81
C SER A 140 11.24 9.43 -6.78
N ILE A 141 11.73 10.60 -6.35
CA ILE A 141 11.00 11.43 -5.37
C ILE A 141 9.71 12.00 -5.98
N LEU A 142 9.74 12.39 -7.26
CA LEU A 142 8.56 12.86 -7.96
C LEU A 142 7.53 11.73 -8.10
N ALA A 143 7.97 10.50 -8.41
CA ALA A 143 7.07 9.35 -8.44
C ALA A 143 6.41 9.05 -7.08
N VAL A 144 7.17 9.17 -5.98
CA VAL A 144 6.64 9.05 -4.61
C VAL A 144 5.53 10.06 -4.35
N LEU A 145 5.77 11.33 -4.68
CA LEU A 145 4.82 12.42 -4.46
C LEU A 145 3.60 12.32 -5.39
N LEU A 146 3.81 11.97 -6.66
CA LEU A 146 2.71 11.77 -7.62
C LEU A 146 1.83 10.58 -7.24
N CYS A 147 2.42 9.48 -6.78
CA CYS A 147 1.65 8.33 -6.32
C CYS A 147 0.86 8.66 -5.04
N ALA A 148 1.45 9.44 -4.11
CA ALA A 148 0.74 9.92 -2.93
C ALA A 148 -0.39 10.89 -3.30
N GLY A 149 -0.17 11.77 -4.28
CA GLY A 149 -1.18 12.66 -4.83
C GLY A 149 -2.33 11.92 -5.49
N ALA A 150 -2.04 10.86 -6.26
CA ALA A 150 -3.06 9.99 -6.86
C ALA A 150 -3.89 9.27 -5.79
N ALA A 151 -3.24 8.75 -4.74
CA ALA A 151 -3.94 8.14 -3.61
C ALA A 151 -4.81 9.16 -2.86
N THR A 152 -4.31 10.39 -2.68
CA THR A 152 -5.07 11.49 -2.05
C THR A 152 -6.29 11.85 -2.88
N ALA A 153 -6.15 11.96 -4.20
CA ALA A 153 -7.25 12.23 -5.12
C ALA A 153 -8.32 11.12 -5.08
N PHE A 154 -7.89 9.85 -5.02
CA PHE A 154 -8.78 8.71 -4.83
C PHE A 154 -9.61 8.83 -3.54
N HIS A 155 -9.00 9.32 -2.46
CA HIS A 155 -9.65 9.48 -1.16
C HIS A 155 -10.55 10.72 -1.02
N ILE A 156 -10.57 11.64 -1.98
CA ILE A 156 -11.49 12.80 -1.96
C ILE A 156 -12.96 12.34 -1.90
N ASN A 157 -13.31 11.25 -2.58
CA ASN A 157 -14.68 10.72 -2.54
C ASN A 157 -15.06 10.10 -1.19
N ILE A 158 -14.08 9.80 -0.33
CA ILE A 158 -14.30 9.20 1.01
C ILE A 158 -14.28 10.28 2.08
N TYR A 159 -13.25 11.14 2.09
CA TYR A 159 -13.05 12.15 3.13
C TYR A 159 -13.53 13.56 2.73
N GLY A 160 -14.11 13.71 1.54
CA GLY A 160 -14.49 15.00 0.98
C GLY A 160 -13.28 15.89 0.70
N THR A 161 -13.48 17.20 0.82
CA THR A 161 -12.44 18.22 0.62
C THR A 161 -11.75 18.64 1.93
N SER A 162 -11.90 17.85 3.00
CA SER A 162 -11.29 18.14 4.32
C SER A 162 -9.76 18.20 4.19
N PRO A 163 -9.13 19.38 4.35
CA PRO A 163 -7.69 19.50 4.11
C PRO A 163 -6.86 18.67 5.08
N SER A 164 -7.29 18.54 6.34
CA SER A 164 -6.59 17.73 7.34
C SER A 164 -6.62 16.25 6.98
N ALA A 165 -7.76 15.69 6.61
CA ALA A 165 -7.87 14.29 6.21
C ALA A 165 -7.04 13.99 4.94
N LEU A 166 -7.08 14.89 3.95
CA LEU A 166 -6.31 14.72 2.72
C LEU A 166 -4.80 14.84 2.93
N LEU A 167 -4.35 15.72 3.84
CA LEU A 167 -2.94 15.80 4.23
C LEU A 167 -2.44 14.51 4.90
N ILE A 168 -3.30 13.85 5.67
CA ILE A 168 -2.99 12.57 6.31
C ILE A 168 -2.82 11.48 5.28
N VAL A 169 -3.77 11.36 4.34
CA VAL A 169 -3.67 10.40 3.23
C VAL A 169 -2.40 10.67 2.43
N PHE A 170 -2.15 11.93 2.06
CA PHE A 170 -0.96 12.29 1.32
C PHE A 170 0.33 11.92 2.06
N GLY A 171 0.44 12.30 3.34
CA GLY A 171 1.60 12.02 4.17
C GLY A 171 1.81 10.52 4.39
N GLY A 172 0.74 9.80 4.70
CA GLY A 172 0.75 8.35 4.89
C GLY A 172 1.21 7.63 3.62
N PHE A 173 0.59 7.91 2.47
CA PHE A 173 1.02 7.31 1.21
C PHE A 173 2.43 7.73 0.81
N ALA A 174 2.85 8.96 1.06
CA ALA A 174 4.23 9.38 0.79
C ALA A 174 5.25 8.53 1.58
N VAL A 175 4.98 8.26 2.86
CA VAL A 175 5.82 7.39 3.70
C VAL A 175 5.80 5.95 3.20
N LEU A 176 4.63 5.38 2.92
CA LEU A 176 4.50 4.02 2.39
C LEU A 176 5.23 3.87 1.04
N ASN A 177 5.09 4.86 0.15
CA ASN A 177 5.77 4.89 -1.14
C ASN A 177 7.29 4.98 -0.98
N PHE A 178 7.76 5.81 -0.06
CA PHE A 178 9.19 5.93 0.22
C PHE A 178 9.75 4.62 0.80
N ALA A 179 9.04 3.98 1.73
CA ALA A 179 9.43 2.68 2.27
C ALA A 179 9.51 1.60 1.18
N THR A 180 8.53 1.55 0.27
CA THR A 180 8.58 0.64 -0.89
C THR A 180 9.77 0.97 -1.79
N LEU A 181 10.06 2.24 -2.05
CA LEU A 181 11.21 2.65 -2.85
C LEU A 181 12.54 2.18 -2.24
N GLN A 182 12.69 2.27 -0.91
CA GLN A 182 13.92 1.89 -0.22
C GLN A 182 14.11 0.37 -0.12
N THR A 183 13.02 -0.37 0.08
CA THR A 183 13.07 -1.83 0.31
C THR A 183 12.88 -2.64 -0.96
N GLN A 184 12.25 -2.05 -1.99
CA GLN A 184 11.76 -2.74 -3.18
C GLN A 184 10.86 -3.93 -2.85
N ARG A 185 10.15 -3.87 -1.71
CA ARG A 185 9.26 -4.92 -1.19
C ARG A 185 7.94 -4.27 -0.79
N LEU A 186 6.82 -4.98 -0.98
CA LEU A 186 5.51 -4.48 -0.52
C LEU A 186 5.26 -4.71 0.97
N THR A 187 5.91 -5.70 1.57
CA THR A 187 5.66 -6.11 2.96
C THR A 187 5.69 -4.97 3.98
N PRO A 188 6.69 -4.05 3.98
CA PRO A 188 6.71 -2.97 4.96
C PRO A 188 5.47 -2.07 4.84
N SER A 189 5.09 -1.75 3.61
CA SER A 189 3.93 -0.90 3.34
C SER A 189 2.62 -1.62 3.65
N MET A 190 2.48 -2.89 3.28
CA MET A 190 1.28 -3.69 3.55
C MET A 190 1.06 -3.88 5.04
N LEU A 191 2.10 -4.27 5.77
CA LEU A 191 2.02 -4.45 7.23
C LEU A 191 1.78 -3.12 7.93
N GLY A 192 2.54 -2.08 7.59
CA GLY A 192 2.36 -0.76 8.15
C GLY A 192 0.92 -0.29 7.98
N HIS A 193 0.43 -0.26 6.74
CA HIS A 193 -0.92 0.19 6.40
C HIS A 193 -2.01 -0.66 7.08
N SER A 194 -1.88 -1.98 7.04
CA SER A 194 -2.85 -2.88 7.69
C SER A 194 -2.90 -2.67 9.21
N LEU A 195 -1.74 -2.58 9.87
CA LEU A 195 -1.64 -2.35 11.31
C LEU A 195 -2.23 -1.00 11.71
N ILE A 196 -1.99 0.04 10.93
CA ILE A 196 -2.58 1.36 11.17
C ILE A 196 -4.10 1.27 11.13
N ASN A 197 -4.66 0.65 10.09
CA ASN A 197 -6.11 0.52 9.95
C ASN A 197 -6.72 -0.31 11.09
N LEU A 198 -5.99 -1.32 11.59
CA LEU A 198 -6.38 -2.09 12.78
C LEU A 198 -6.37 -1.26 14.07
N LEU A 199 -5.45 -0.29 14.19
CA LEU A 199 -5.27 0.54 15.40
C LEU A 199 -6.09 1.84 15.38
N SER A 200 -6.47 2.33 14.21
CA SER A 200 -7.30 3.53 14.06
C SER A 200 -8.80 3.25 14.23
N GLY A 201 -9.20 1.97 14.23
CA GLY A 201 -10.57 1.51 14.44
C GLY A 201 -10.96 1.34 15.90
#